data_AF-A0A967D0I4-F1
#
_entry.id   AF-A0A967D0I4-F1
#
_cell.length_a   1.000
_cell.length_b   1.000
_cell.length_c   1.000
_cell.angle_alpha   90.00
_cell.angle_beta   90.00
_cell.angle_gamma   90.00
#
_symmetry.space_group_name_H-M   'P 1'
#
loop_
_entity.id
_entity.type
_entity.pdbx_description
1 polymer ?
#
loop_
_entity_poly.entity_id
_entity_poly.type
_entity_poly.pdbx_seq_one_letter_code
_entity_poly.pdbx_strand_id
1 'polypeptide(L)'
;MTVDRLLELIRGRLQWQADMARLQRWLSPKLPRYAASGRVWGTAELVDVGDGVSLLVELTGSQLALTATPPRGEPLPAGREVWNEPQLKAVLDLTRPAMPAAAKQQLLINRLTLESSTLGLAASGRLSDLRGSRQLDLRGTFATNFSQLSRLLTPASGGLVQLSGGGPQPFALSGSLNQVGQALAEAGAGPVELP
;
A
#
# COMPACT_ATOMS: atom_id res chain seq x y z
N MET A 1 -21.48 -11.78 1.12
CA MET A 1 -20.58 -12.92 0.81
C MET A 1 -19.24 -12.62 1.45
N THR A 2 -18.82 -13.37 2.46
CA THR A 2 -17.60 -13.09 3.24
C THR A 2 -16.34 -13.47 2.46
N VAL A 3 -15.28 -12.68 2.58
CA VAL A 3 -13.96 -12.89 1.92
C VAL A 3 -13.40 -14.29 2.18
N ASP A 4 -13.69 -14.87 3.36
CA ASP A 4 -13.35 -16.26 3.70
C ASP A 4 -13.87 -17.29 2.69
N ARG A 5 -15.12 -17.15 2.21
CA ARG A 5 -15.67 -18.09 1.21
C ARG A 5 -15.02 -17.93 -0.15
N LEU A 6 -14.64 -16.71 -0.54
CA LEU A 6 -13.97 -16.47 -1.83
C LEU A 6 -12.59 -17.14 -1.87
N LEU A 7 -11.84 -17.08 -0.77
CA LEU A 7 -10.52 -17.74 -0.66
C LEU A 7 -10.62 -19.27 -0.59
N GLU A 8 -11.74 -19.83 -0.14
CA GLU A 8 -11.99 -21.27 -0.16
C GLU A 8 -12.45 -21.80 -1.54
N LEU A 9 -13.12 -20.96 -2.34
CA LEU A 9 -13.73 -21.35 -3.62
C LEU A 9 -12.91 -20.98 -4.85
N ILE A 10 -12.07 -19.95 -4.78
CA ILE A 10 -11.29 -19.48 -5.93
C ILE A 10 -9.94 -20.17 -5.88
N ARG A 11 -9.57 -20.82 -6.98
CA ARG A 11 -8.22 -21.33 -7.23
C ARG A 11 -7.76 -20.81 -8.56
N GLY A 12 -6.46 -20.55 -8.67
CA GLY A 12 -5.82 -20.16 -9.91
C GLY A 12 -5.31 -18.73 -9.92
N ARG A 13 -5.03 -18.26 -11.13
CA ARG A 13 -4.31 -17.02 -11.39
C ARG A 13 -5.24 -15.98 -11.97
N LEU A 14 -5.36 -14.85 -11.28
CA LEU A 14 -6.01 -13.63 -11.76
C LEU A 14 -4.94 -12.67 -12.28
N GLN A 15 -5.11 -12.19 -13.51
CA GLN A 15 -4.34 -11.06 -14.03
C GLN A 15 -5.26 -9.86 -14.16
N TRP A 16 -4.79 -8.70 -13.76
CA TRP A 16 -5.59 -7.48 -13.77
C TRP A 16 -4.74 -6.27 -14.11
N GLN A 17 -5.41 -5.25 -14.66
CA GLN A 17 -4.84 -3.95 -14.94
C GLN A 17 -5.89 -2.89 -14.62
N ALA A 18 -5.45 -1.82 -13.98
CA ALA A 18 -6.29 -0.70 -13.60
C ALA A 18 -5.56 0.63 -13.80
N ASP A 19 -6.35 1.65 -14.06
CA ASP A 19 -5.90 3.04 -14.12
C ASP A 19 -6.10 3.69 -12.75
N MET A 20 -5.06 4.36 -12.23
CA MET A 20 -5.07 4.93 -10.89
C MET A 20 -6.08 6.07 -10.75
N ALA A 21 -6.26 6.88 -11.81
CA ALA A 21 -7.24 7.97 -11.78
C ALA A 21 -8.67 7.43 -11.74
N ARG A 22 -8.93 6.30 -12.40
CA ARG A 22 -10.23 5.61 -12.31
C ARG A 22 -10.43 4.93 -10.95
N LEU A 23 -9.42 4.25 -10.42
CA LEU A 23 -9.48 3.64 -9.07
C LEU A 23 -9.74 4.69 -7.99
N GLN A 24 -9.06 5.83 -8.06
CA GLN A 24 -9.25 6.92 -7.10
C GLN A 24 -10.71 7.42 -7.08
N ARG A 25 -11.37 7.55 -8.25
CA ARG A 25 -12.77 7.96 -8.31
C ARG A 25 -13.72 6.94 -7.69
N TRP A 26 -13.40 5.65 -7.79
CA TRP A 26 -14.19 4.60 -7.17
C TRP A 26 -14.02 4.57 -5.65
N LEU A 27 -12.79 4.76 -5.17
CA LEU A 27 -12.47 4.72 -3.73
C LEU A 27 -12.84 6.03 -3.01
N SER A 28 -12.79 7.17 -3.70
CA SER A 28 -13.10 8.47 -3.15
C SER A 28 -13.92 9.30 -4.14
N PRO A 29 -15.27 9.23 -4.07
CA PRO A 29 -16.15 9.96 -4.99
C PRO A 29 -16.18 11.48 -4.74
N LYS A 30 -15.64 11.95 -3.60
CA LYS A 30 -15.45 13.39 -3.34
C LYS A 30 -14.20 13.89 -4.07
N LEU A 31 -14.22 15.12 -4.59
CA LEU A 31 -13.06 15.76 -5.21
C LEU A 31 -11.88 15.78 -4.22
N PRO A 32 -10.84 14.97 -4.46
CA PRO A 32 -9.71 14.89 -3.55
C PRO A 32 -8.76 16.05 -3.77
N ARG A 33 -8.10 16.50 -2.70
CA ARG A 33 -7.08 17.55 -2.73
C ARG A 33 -5.88 17.19 -3.63
N TYR A 34 -5.67 15.89 -3.84
CA TYR A 34 -4.64 15.34 -4.73
C TYR A 34 -5.27 14.39 -5.75
N ALA A 35 -4.92 14.54 -7.01
CA ALA A 35 -5.30 13.66 -8.09
C ALA A 35 -4.16 12.66 -8.39
N ALA A 36 -4.42 11.37 -8.17
CA ALA A 36 -3.51 10.30 -8.56
C ALA A 36 -3.74 9.90 -10.01
N SER A 37 -2.66 9.70 -10.74
CA SER A 37 -2.63 9.19 -12.11
C SER A 37 -1.58 8.09 -12.26
N GLY A 38 -1.63 7.38 -13.37
CA GLY A 38 -0.72 6.29 -13.69
C GLY A 38 -1.43 4.96 -13.82
N ARG A 39 -0.66 3.90 -14.05
CA ARG A 39 -1.18 2.56 -14.32
C ARG A 39 -0.65 1.57 -13.31
N VAL A 40 -1.53 0.71 -12.84
CA VAL A 40 -1.18 -0.46 -12.02
C VAL A 40 -1.68 -1.72 -12.69
N TRP A 41 -0.85 -2.74 -12.70
CA TRP A 41 -1.23 -4.08 -13.13
C TRP A 41 -0.60 -5.10 -12.23
N GLY A 42 -1.14 -6.29 -12.22
CA GLY A 42 -0.64 -7.32 -11.34
C GLY A 42 -1.19 -8.68 -11.65
N THR A 43 -0.62 -9.64 -10.96
CA THR A 43 -1.13 -11.01 -10.93
C THR A 43 -1.36 -11.42 -9.48
N ALA A 44 -2.46 -12.09 -9.23
CA ALA A 44 -2.77 -12.70 -7.95
C ALA A 44 -2.97 -14.18 -8.19
N GLU A 45 -2.14 -15.01 -7.56
CA GLU A 45 -2.16 -16.45 -7.72
C GLU A 45 -2.48 -17.10 -6.38
N LEU A 46 -3.55 -17.90 -6.38
CA LEU A 46 -3.97 -18.66 -5.20
C LEU A 46 -3.73 -20.15 -5.44
N VAL A 47 -2.86 -20.74 -4.62
CA VAL A 47 -2.40 -22.13 -4.74
C VAL A 47 -2.62 -22.87 -3.41
N ASP A 48 -3.11 -24.11 -3.49
CA ASP A 48 -3.07 -25.01 -2.33
C ASP A 48 -1.64 -25.53 -2.17
N VAL A 49 -1.06 -25.23 -1.02
CA VAL A 49 0.18 -25.84 -0.57
C VAL A 49 -0.25 -26.94 0.41
N GLY A 50 0.43 -28.10 0.47
CA GLY A 50 -0.07 -29.25 1.23
C GLY A 50 -0.50 -29.00 2.70
N ASP A 51 -0.09 -27.88 3.29
CA ASP A 51 -0.42 -27.45 4.66
C ASP A 51 -1.31 -26.17 4.73
N GLY A 52 -1.89 -25.70 3.62
CA GLY A 52 -2.64 -24.45 3.60
C GLY A 52 -2.95 -23.87 2.22
N VAL A 53 -3.43 -22.63 2.20
CA VAL A 53 -3.62 -21.85 0.97
C VAL A 53 -2.56 -20.75 0.95
N SER A 54 -1.79 -20.67 -0.13
CA SER A 54 -0.87 -19.56 -0.38
C SER A 54 -1.48 -18.60 -1.41
N LEU A 55 -1.35 -17.30 -1.14
CA LEU A 55 -1.70 -16.20 -2.03
C LEU A 55 -0.43 -15.42 -2.35
N LEU A 56 -0.01 -15.45 -3.61
CA LEU A 56 1.04 -14.60 -4.14
C LEU A 56 0.41 -13.48 -4.97
N VAL A 57 0.60 -12.25 -4.55
CA VAL A 57 0.21 -11.06 -5.31
C VAL A 57 1.46 -10.33 -5.75
N GLU A 58 1.60 -10.17 -7.05
CA GLU A 58 2.60 -9.31 -7.67
C GLU A 58 1.90 -8.10 -8.27
N LEU A 59 2.32 -6.91 -7.91
CA LEU A 59 1.78 -5.65 -8.40
C LEU A 59 2.93 -4.83 -8.98
N THR A 60 2.71 -4.27 -10.16
CA THR A 60 3.60 -3.30 -10.80
C THR A 60 2.81 -2.03 -11.10
N GLY A 61 3.30 -0.90 -10.61
CA GLY A 61 2.86 0.43 -10.97
C GLY A 61 3.85 1.10 -11.91
N SER A 62 3.35 1.90 -12.84
CA SER A 62 4.18 2.71 -13.72
C SER A 62 3.60 4.11 -13.88
N GLN A 63 4.51 5.10 -13.91
CA GLN A 63 4.20 6.53 -14.06
C GLN A 63 3.14 6.98 -13.06
N LEU A 64 3.31 6.57 -11.80
CA LEU A 64 2.39 6.96 -10.74
C LEU A 64 2.69 8.41 -10.37
N ALA A 65 1.71 9.29 -10.46
CA ALA A 65 1.90 10.70 -10.11
C ALA A 65 0.78 11.19 -9.21
N LEU A 66 1.12 12.11 -8.31
CA LEU A 66 0.18 12.84 -7.48
C LEU A 66 0.25 14.31 -7.87
N THR A 67 -0.89 14.86 -8.31
CA THR A 67 -1.03 16.26 -8.70
C THR A 67 -1.91 16.99 -7.70
N ALA A 68 -1.44 18.10 -7.16
CA ALA A 68 -2.27 18.95 -6.29
C ALA A 68 -3.38 19.58 -7.13
N THR A 69 -4.63 19.38 -6.72
CA THR A 69 -5.79 20.01 -7.37
C THR A 69 -6.07 21.32 -6.65
N PRO A 70 -6.16 22.47 -7.36
CA PRO A 70 -6.42 23.74 -6.71
C PRO A 70 -7.81 23.77 -6.05
N PRO A 71 -7.98 24.54 -4.96
CA PRO A 71 -9.28 24.74 -4.34
C PRO A 71 -10.25 25.41 -5.32
N ARG A 72 -11.55 25.10 -5.15
CA ARG A 72 -12.62 25.52 -6.06
C ARG A 72 -12.77 27.06 -6.02
N GLY A 73 -12.51 27.73 -7.14
CA GLY A 73 -12.76 29.18 -7.30
C GLY A 73 -11.53 30.03 -7.65
N GLU A 74 -10.32 29.46 -7.67
CA GLU A 74 -9.12 30.20 -8.08
C GLU A 74 -8.75 29.95 -9.56
N PRO A 75 -8.35 30.99 -10.32
CA PRO A 75 -7.83 30.82 -11.67
C PRO A 75 -6.50 30.04 -11.64
N LEU A 76 -6.53 28.84 -12.23
CA LEU A 76 -5.48 27.82 -12.19
C LEU A 76 -4.09 28.32 -12.62
N PRO A 77 -3.02 28.13 -11.84
CA PRO A 77 -1.83 27.51 -12.39
C PRO A 77 -2.14 26.03 -12.64
N ALA A 78 -1.67 25.47 -13.77
CA ALA A 78 -1.83 24.05 -14.10
C ALA A 78 -1.47 23.18 -12.88
N GLY A 79 -2.30 22.17 -12.57
CA GLY A 79 -2.16 21.35 -11.37
C GLY A 79 -0.72 20.93 -11.14
N ARG A 80 -0.16 21.29 -9.98
CA ARG A 80 1.26 21.09 -9.70
C ARG A 80 1.51 19.62 -9.39
N GLU A 81 2.37 18.98 -10.17
CA GLU A 81 2.88 17.64 -9.85
C GLU A 81 3.71 17.73 -8.56
N VAL A 82 3.25 17.01 -7.53
CA VAL A 82 3.86 17.02 -6.19
C VAL A 82 4.80 15.82 -6.05
N TRP A 83 4.45 14.71 -6.67
CA TRP A 83 5.21 13.47 -6.58
C TRP A 83 5.03 12.65 -7.85
N ASN A 84 6.11 11.99 -8.27
CA ASN A 84 6.14 11.11 -9.42
C ASN A 84 7.02 9.91 -9.10
N GLU A 85 6.46 8.75 -9.37
CA GLU A 85 7.06 7.45 -9.15
C GLU A 85 7.05 6.70 -10.49
N PRO A 86 8.20 6.62 -11.19
CA PRO A 86 8.28 6.05 -12.53
C PRO A 86 7.94 4.56 -12.54
N GLN A 87 8.34 3.84 -11.49
CA GLN A 87 8.05 2.42 -11.34
C GLN A 87 7.91 2.04 -9.87
N LEU A 88 6.85 1.30 -9.58
CA LEU A 88 6.58 0.67 -8.30
C LEU A 88 6.47 -0.83 -8.53
N LYS A 89 7.09 -1.65 -7.69
CA LYS A 89 6.86 -3.09 -7.63
C LYS A 89 6.49 -3.45 -6.21
N ALA A 90 5.44 -4.23 -6.04
CA ALA A 90 5.05 -4.78 -4.76
C ALA A 90 4.83 -6.28 -4.89
N VAL A 91 5.33 -7.04 -3.92
CA VAL A 91 5.07 -8.47 -3.82
C VAL A 91 4.53 -8.75 -2.44
N LEU A 92 3.39 -9.42 -2.39
CA LEU A 92 2.75 -9.86 -1.17
C LEU A 92 2.54 -11.37 -1.24
N ASP A 93 3.21 -12.09 -0.36
CA ASP A 93 3.11 -13.53 -0.18
C ASP A 93 2.47 -13.81 1.18
N LEU A 94 1.30 -14.42 1.12
CA LEU A 94 0.49 -14.78 2.28
C LEU A 94 0.29 -16.29 2.30
N THR A 95 0.39 -16.89 3.49
CA THR A 95 -0.02 -18.29 3.71
C THR A 95 -1.07 -18.36 4.81
N ARG A 96 -2.19 -19.00 4.50
CA ARG A 96 -3.19 -19.40 5.47
C ARG A 96 -3.02 -20.90 5.77
N PRO A 97 -2.55 -21.28 6.97
CA PRO A 97 -2.43 -22.69 7.33
C PRO A 97 -3.80 -23.36 7.46
N ALA A 98 -3.91 -24.58 6.93
CA ALA A 98 -5.14 -25.37 6.96
C ALA A 98 -5.29 -26.17 8.27
N MET A 99 -4.19 -26.53 8.91
CA MET A 99 -4.17 -27.21 10.21
C MET A 99 -3.11 -26.63 11.14
N PRO A 100 -3.32 -26.68 12.47
CA PRO A 100 -4.54 -27.09 13.18
C PRO A 100 -5.70 -26.07 13.00
N ALA A 101 -6.94 -26.44 13.36
CA ALA A 101 -8.12 -25.58 13.15
C ALA A 101 -8.02 -24.18 13.82
N ALA A 102 -7.25 -24.06 14.90
CA ALA A 102 -6.91 -22.78 15.53
C ALA A 102 -6.03 -21.88 14.62
N ALA A 103 -5.21 -22.47 13.75
CA ALA A 103 -4.37 -21.77 12.79
C ALA A 103 -5.14 -21.26 11.56
N LYS A 104 -6.34 -21.77 11.26
CA LYS A 104 -7.21 -21.21 10.21
C LYS A 104 -7.63 -19.75 10.47
N GLN A 105 -7.50 -19.29 11.71
CA GLN A 105 -7.73 -17.91 12.12
C GLN A 105 -6.47 -17.05 12.07
N GLN A 106 -5.35 -17.61 11.59
CA GLN A 106 -4.08 -16.94 11.41
C GLN A 106 -3.78 -16.82 9.92
N LEU A 107 -3.17 -15.71 9.54
CA LEU A 107 -2.73 -15.42 8.19
C LEU A 107 -1.26 -15.01 8.29
N LEU A 108 -0.37 -15.86 7.80
CA LEU A 108 1.06 -15.61 7.81
C LEU A 108 1.40 -14.72 6.62
N ILE A 109 2.15 -13.65 6.90
CA ILE A 109 2.68 -12.74 5.90
C ILE A 109 4.15 -13.16 5.72
N ASN A 110 4.40 -14.07 4.79
CA ASN A 110 5.74 -14.61 4.56
C ASN A 110 6.66 -13.49 4.07
N ARG A 111 6.14 -12.69 3.14
CA ARG A 111 6.89 -11.59 2.52
C ARG A 111 5.94 -10.51 2.02
N LEU A 112 6.21 -9.28 2.42
CA LEU A 112 5.67 -8.06 1.85
C LEU A 112 6.86 -7.21 1.43
N THR A 113 7.11 -7.12 0.13
CA THR A 113 8.10 -6.19 -0.42
C THR A 113 7.42 -5.10 -1.22
N LEU A 114 7.92 -3.88 -1.06
CA LEU A 114 7.59 -2.73 -1.88
C LEU A 114 8.91 -2.13 -2.34
N GLU A 115 9.10 -2.04 -3.64
CA GLU A 115 10.29 -1.48 -4.24
C GLU A 115 9.85 -0.36 -5.18
N SER A 116 10.32 0.84 -4.90
CA SER A 116 10.15 2.02 -5.74
C SER A 116 11.47 2.76 -5.83
N SER A 117 11.52 3.76 -6.71
CA SER A 117 12.67 4.65 -6.84
C SER A 117 12.91 5.48 -5.57
N THR A 118 11.85 5.80 -4.84
CA THR A 118 11.89 6.63 -3.62
C THR A 118 11.84 5.84 -2.32
N LEU A 119 11.16 4.70 -2.31
CA LEU A 119 10.86 3.93 -1.10
C LEU A 119 11.14 2.43 -1.32
N GLY A 120 11.72 1.80 -0.29
CA GLY A 120 11.85 0.36 -0.17
C GLY A 120 11.20 -0.09 1.13
N LEU A 121 10.39 -1.13 1.10
CA LEU A 121 9.83 -1.76 2.30
C LEU A 121 9.99 -3.27 2.13
N ALA A 122 10.50 -3.93 3.17
CA ALA A 122 10.52 -5.37 3.26
C ALA A 122 10.00 -5.75 4.64
N ALA A 123 8.89 -6.48 4.70
CA ALA A 123 8.27 -6.87 5.95
C ALA A 123 7.75 -8.30 5.91
N SER A 124 7.67 -8.91 7.08
CA SER A 124 7.05 -10.21 7.30
C SER A 124 6.35 -10.19 8.65
N GLY A 125 5.42 -11.10 8.85
CA GLY A 125 4.61 -11.06 10.05
C GLY A 125 3.46 -12.05 10.05
N ARG A 126 2.48 -11.79 10.90
CA ARG A 126 1.28 -12.61 11.03
C ARG A 126 0.10 -11.75 11.47
N LEU A 127 -1.05 -12.09 10.93
CA LEU A 127 -2.33 -11.60 11.37
C LEU A 127 -3.03 -12.74 12.11
N SER A 128 -3.32 -12.55 13.39
CA SER A 128 -4.00 -13.53 14.24
C SER A 128 -5.43 -13.06 14.54
N ASP A 129 -6.32 -14.01 14.84
CA ASP A 129 -7.71 -13.72 15.22
C ASP A 129 -8.49 -12.93 14.15
N LEU A 130 -8.58 -13.49 12.94
CA LEU A 130 -9.27 -12.89 11.78
C LEU A 130 -10.76 -12.55 12.04
N ARG A 131 -11.40 -13.24 12.99
CA ARG A 131 -12.84 -13.11 13.31
C ARG A 131 -13.12 -12.18 14.50
N GLY A 132 -12.16 -11.97 15.39
CA GLY A 132 -12.30 -11.12 16.57
C GLY A 132 -11.50 -9.83 16.47
N SER A 133 -10.48 -9.71 17.32
CA SER A 133 -9.67 -8.52 17.53
C SER A 133 -8.69 -8.20 16.38
N ARG A 134 -8.44 -9.16 15.46
CA ARG A 134 -7.56 -9.00 14.29
C ARG A 134 -6.20 -8.39 14.65
N GLN A 135 -5.42 -9.15 15.40
CA GLN A 135 -4.12 -8.73 15.88
C GLN A 135 -3.05 -8.90 14.79
N LEU A 136 -2.52 -7.78 14.29
CA LEU A 136 -1.42 -7.75 13.33
C LEU A 136 -0.10 -7.61 14.08
N ASP A 137 0.87 -8.47 13.81
CA ASP A 137 2.29 -8.31 14.17
C ASP A 137 3.08 -8.34 12.87
N LEU A 138 3.69 -7.22 12.50
CA LEU A 138 4.41 -7.03 11.25
C LEU A 138 5.75 -6.37 11.55
N ARG A 139 6.83 -6.98 11.07
CA ARG A 139 8.20 -6.53 11.33
C ARG A 139 8.95 -6.46 10.03
N GLY A 140 9.84 -5.49 9.91
CA GLY A 140 10.52 -5.30 8.64
C GLY A 140 11.54 -4.20 8.67
N THR A 141 12.02 -3.87 7.48
CA THR A 141 12.87 -2.74 7.21
C THR A 141 12.18 -1.82 6.22
N PHE A 142 12.28 -0.52 6.48
CA PHE A 142 11.84 0.53 5.59
C PHE A 142 13.06 1.34 5.19
N ALA A 143 13.36 1.40 3.90
CA ALA A 143 14.42 2.21 3.34
C ALA A 143 13.80 3.38 2.61
N THR A 144 14.21 4.60 2.94
CA THR A 144 13.87 5.78 2.14
C THR A 144 15.11 6.22 1.38
N ASN A 145 14.99 6.37 0.07
CA ASN A 145 16.06 6.91 -0.75
C ASN A 145 15.91 8.42 -0.86
N PHE A 146 16.40 9.15 0.15
CA PHE A 146 16.31 10.60 0.17
C PHE A 146 17.10 11.27 -0.97
N SER A 147 18.10 10.58 -1.54
CA SER A 147 18.84 11.07 -2.72
C SER A 147 17.97 11.07 -3.99
N GLN A 148 16.99 10.18 -4.09
CA GLN A 148 16.00 10.18 -5.18
C GLN A 148 14.82 11.11 -4.88
N LEU A 149 14.38 11.19 -3.62
CA LEU A 149 13.40 12.21 -3.19
C LEU A 149 13.90 13.63 -3.44
N SER A 150 15.16 13.93 -3.12
CA SER A 150 15.74 15.25 -3.39
C SER A 150 15.80 15.56 -4.89
N ARG A 151 16.10 14.59 -5.76
CA ARG A 151 16.02 14.76 -7.23
C ARG A 151 14.61 15.05 -7.71
N LEU A 152 13.60 14.40 -7.15
CA LEU A 152 12.19 14.68 -7.46
C LEU A 152 11.70 16.01 -6.87
N LEU A 153 12.29 16.47 -5.77
CA LEU A 153 12.01 17.77 -5.16
C LEU A 153 12.78 18.92 -5.80
N THR A 154 13.85 18.65 -6.56
CA THR A 154 14.72 19.66 -7.18
C THR A 154 13.96 20.62 -8.12
N PRO A 155 13.03 20.16 -8.98
CA PRO A 155 12.23 21.06 -9.82
C PRO A 155 11.29 21.96 -9.00
N ALA A 156 10.87 21.51 -7.82
CA ALA A 156 9.94 22.18 -6.94
C ALA A 156 10.62 23.13 -5.93
N SER A 157 11.89 22.87 -5.59
CA SER A 157 12.67 23.59 -4.57
C SER A 157 13.80 24.46 -5.14
N GLY A 158 13.99 24.49 -6.47
CA GLY A 158 15.08 25.25 -7.10
C GLY A 158 16.48 24.76 -6.74
N GLY A 159 16.60 23.50 -6.27
CA GLY A 159 17.87 22.92 -5.82
C GLY A 159 18.34 23.37 -4.44
N LEU A 160 17.51 24.10 -3.67
CA LEU A 160 17.90 24.63 -2.35
C LEU A 160 17.94 23.57 -1.24
N VAL A 161 17.26 22.43 -1.42
CA VAL A 161 17.14 21.41 -0.38
C VAL A 161 17.70 20.09 -0.89
N GLN A 162 18.91 19.76 -0.41
CA GLN A 162 19.54 18.46 -0.64
C GLN A 162 19.30 17.57 0.58
N LEU A 163 18.32 16.67 0.48
CA LEU A 163 18.10 15.65 1.50
C LEU A 163 19.12 14.52 1.28
N SER A 164 20.08 14.42 2.19
CA SER A 164 21.07 13.35 2.24
C SER A 164 20.91 12.54 3.52
N GLY A 165 21.04 11.22 3.41
CA GLY A 165 20.66 10.25 4.43
C GLY A 165 19.78 9.17 3.81
N GLY A 166 19.75 7.98 4.38
CA GLY A 166 18.98 6.87 3.84
C GLY A 166 19.62 5.54 4.15
N GLY A 167 18.89 4.70 4.84
CA GLY A 167 19.28 3.33 5.16
C GLY A 167 18.03 2.54 5.57
N PRO A 168 18.10 1.20 5.52
CA PRO A 168 17.01 0.36 6.01
C PRO A 168 16.82 0.59 7.52
N GLN A 169 15.75 1.29 7.89
CA GLN A 169 15.34 1.45 9.27
C GLN A 169 14.44 0.28 9.68
N PRO A 170 14.80 -0.48 10.71
CA PRO A 170 13.93 -1.54 11.19
C PRO A 170 12.67 -0.93 11.82
N PHE A 171 11.54 -1.58 11.60
CA PHE A 171 10.28 -1.24 12.24
C PHE A 171 9.59 -2.51 12.73
N ALA A 172 8.80 -2.36 13.79
CA ALA A 172 7.91 -3.38 14.31
C ALA A 172 6.56 -2.72 14.61
N LEU A 173 5.51 -3.25 14.00
CA LEU A 173 4.15 -2.79 14.15
C LEU A 173 3.33 -3.94 14.75
N SER A 174 2.80 -3.73 15.95
CA SER A 174 1.89 -4.65 16.59
C SER A 174 0.63 -3.92 17.06
N GLY A 175 -0.54 -4.46 16.74
CA GLY A 175 -1.80 -3.81 17.09
C GLY A 175 -3.05 -4.51 16.57
N SER A 176 -4.21 -4.07 17.05
CA SER A 176 -5.52 -4.56 16.57
C SER A 176 -5.97 -3.75 15.37
N LEU A 177 -6.30 -4.42 14.25
CA LEU A 177 -6.82 -3.75 13.05
C LEU A 177 -8.18 -3.06 13.30
N ASN A 178 -8.95 -3.50 14.29
CA ASN A 178 -10.23 -2.85 14.62
C ASN A 178 -10.01 -1.45 15.21
N GLN A 179 -8.96 -1.27 16.02
CA GLN A 179 -8.58 0.03 16.56
C GLN A 179 -8.01 0.95 15.49
N VAL A 180 -7.24 0.42 14.52
CA VAL A 180 -6.74 1.20 13.38
C VAL A 180 -7.88 1.65 12.47
N GLY A 181 -8.86 0.78 12.23
CA GLY A 181 -10.07 1.14 11.46
C GLY A 181 -10.89 2.24 12.12
N GLN A 182 -11.03 2.19 13.45
CA GLN A 182 -11.69 3.24 14.23
C GLN A 182 -10.88 4.55 14.21
N ALA A 183 -9.57 4.48 14.43
CA ALA A 183 -8.69 5.65 14.39
C ALA A 183 -8.61 6.30 13.00
N LEU A 184 -8.65 5.53 11.90
CA LEU A 184 -8.72 6.08 10.54
C LEU A 184 -10.11 6.66 10.22
N ALA A 185 -11.18 6.08 10.77
CA ALA A 185 -12.52 6.65 10.65
C ALA A 185 -12.65 7.97 11.42
N GLU A 186 -12.01 8.07 12.59
CA GLU A 186 -11.93 9.28 13.41
C GLU A 186 -10.97 10.33 12.79
N ALA A 187 -9.82 9.91 12.27
CA ALA A 187 -8.87 10.80 11.57
C ALA A 187 -9.40 11.31 10.23
N GLY A 188 -10.29 10.57 9.57
CA GLY A 188 -11.04 11.05 8.40
C GLY A 188 -12.05 12.18 8.72
N ALA A 189 -12.34 12.43 10.00
CA ALA A 189 -13.21 13.51 10.46
C ALA A 189 -12.44 14.76 10.97
N GLY A 190 -11.11 14.69 11.09
CA GLY A 190 -10.27 15.80 11.52
C GLY A 190 -9.54 16.45 10.35
N PRO A 191 -9.49 17.79 10.24
CA PRO A 191 -8.57 18.44 9.32
C PRO A 191 -7.14 18.11 9.77
N VAL A 192 -6.38 17.44 8.90
CA VAL A 192 -4.94 17.28 9.09
C VAL A 192 -4.30 18.65 8.83
N GLU A 193 -4.13 19.43 9.89
CA GLU A 193 -3.15 20.52 9.91
C GLU A 193 -1.76 19.87 10.00
N LEU A 194 -1.01 19.96 8.91
CA LEU A 194 0.44 19.78 8.97
C LEU A 194 1.05 21.13 9.42
N PRO A 195 2.10 21.11 10.26
CA PRO A 195 2.79 22.31 10.72
C PRO A 195 3.47 23.10 9.59
#